data_AF-A0A923MJN1-F1
#
_entry.id   AF-A0A923MJN1-F1
#
_cell.length_a   1.000
_cell.length_b   1.000
_cell.length_c   1.000
_cell.angle_alpha   90.00
_cell.angle_beta   90.00
_cell.angle_gamma   90.00
#
_symmetry.space_group_name_H-M   'P 1'
#
loop_
_entity.id
_entity.type
_entity.pdbx_description
1 polymer ?
#
loop_
_entity_poly.entity_id
_entity_poly.type
_entity_poly.pdbx_seq_one_letter_code
_entity_poly.pdbx_strand_id
1 'polypeptide(L)'
;MIDAEVYTGNLDIDRGAMEYDDADTLEVAVELARGLESEEDITGEPPTYTAAVETNESYTEETVEPAALIEGWTCRLATRVKSKHYPDTDPRTAAHELYGFKMALHQIGFLPESEVITDPDTFGAGRLDGPMPRNPEELLAFVCDERCKNRAGHTQEELDAICAKCPLGQLYEDAEAQDLRIRERSERVLREHIEVMRYVEDAATVLLGRNEARAYLAALRDGQILQENECEHYAAQIAEVGADRLALKLPADFKIESVQHLRQLLQEVDDDAKNSGEPFNGFRHETERIPAHRLEELRQLGTALLGECPENDCTIYRNVFRMAVDVDGQMGKLTGHARETMQREYERLLRELNHLYTMNHAVKKYREAQHDRT
;
A
#
# COMPACT_ATOMS: atom_id res chain seq x y z
N MET A 1 -25.37 22.34 -4.96
CA MET A 1 -26.06 21.05 -4.71
C MET A 1 -27.02 20.84 -5.88
N ILE A 2 -26.71 19.97 -6.83
CA ILE A 2 -27.56 19.74 -8.01
C ILE A 2 -28.67 18.76 -7.61
N ASP A 3 -29.91 19.11 -7.92
CA ASP A 3 -31.07 18.22 -7.75
C ASP A 3 -30.87 16.97 -8.62
N ALA A 4 -30.84 15.78 -8.00
CA ALA A 4 -30.45 14.52 -8.65
C ALA A 4 -31.38 14.13 -9.81
N GLU A 5 -32.56 14.76 -9.92
CA GLU A 5 -33.52 14.54 -10.99
C GLU A 5 -33.18 15.28 -12.30
N VAL A 6 -32.22 16.22 -12.28
CA VAL A 6 -31.82 17.04 -13.45
C VAL A 6 -30.50 16.56 -14.09
N TYR A 7 -29.77 15.67 -13.43
CA TYR A 7 -28.51 15.13 -13.97
C TYR A 7 -28.79 14.16 -15.12
N THR A 8 -28.51 14.60 -16.35
CA THR A 8 -28.82 13.86 -17.58
C THR A 8 -27.67 12.96 -18.06
N GLY A 9 -26.47 13.08 -17.46
CA GLY A 9 -25.27 12.36 -17.86
C GLY A 9 -24.67 12.86 -19.18
N ASN A 10 -25.11 14.02 -19.66
CA ASN A 10 -24.58 14.69 -20.85
C ASN A 10 -23.91 15.99 -20.41
N LEU A 11 -22.58 15.99 -20.49
CA LEU A 11 -21.70 17.06 -19.99
C LEU A 11 -22.04 18.45 -20.56
N ASP A 12 -22.54 18.54 -21.80
CA ASP A 12 -22.89 19.83 -22.41
C ASP A 12 -24.20 20.43 -21.86
N ILE A 13 -25.09 19.59 -21.33
CA ILE A 13 -26.39 19.97 -20.77
C ILE A 13 -26.25 20.18 -19.25
N ASP A 14 -25.55 19.26 -18.59
CA ASP A 14 -25.36 19.26 -17.13
C ASP A 14 -24.48 20.44 -16.68
N ARG A 15 -23.63 20.97 -17.57
CA ARG A 15 -22.81 22.16 -17.31
C ARG A 15 -23.68 23.40 -17.03
N GLY A 16 -24.72 23.64 -17.83
CA GLY A 16 -25.62 24.78 -17.65
C GLY A 16 -26.54 24.72 -16.42
N ALA A 17 -26.54 23.60 -15.68
CA ALA A 17 -27.29 23.40 -14.44
C ALA A 17 -26.40 23.53 -13.19
N MET A 18 -25.09 23.72 -13.35
CA MET A 18 -24.18 23.98 -12.23
C MET A 18 -24.17 25.48 -11.93
N GLU A 19 -24.28 25.86 -10.66
CA GLU A 19 -24.25 27.26 -10.19
C GLU A 19 -22.84 27.90 -10.27
N TYR A 20 -21.94 27.36 -11.10
CA TYR A 20 -20.51 27.70 -11.17
C TYR A 20 -20.04 27.92 -12.61
N ASP A 21 -20.90 28.51 -13.44
CA ASP A 21 -20.62 28.79 -14.86
C ASP A 21 -19.81 30.08 -15.08
N ASP A 22 -19.39 30.76 -14.01
CA ASP A 22 -18.76 32.08 -14.02
C ASP A 22 -17.24 32.07 -13.77
N ALA A 23 -16.59 30.92 -13.91
CA ALA A 23 -15.13 30.81 -14.02
C ALA A 23 -14.63 31.18 -15.43
N ASP A 24 -14.98 32.38 -15.92
CA ASP A 24 -14.59 32.88 -17.24
C ASP A 24 -13.08 33.15 -17.38
N THR A 25 -12.32 33.07 -16.28
CA THR A 25 -10.87 33.33 -16.24
C THR A 25 -10.14 32.35 -15.33
N LEU A 26 -8.87 32.10 -15.65
CA LEU A 26 -8.01 31.18 -14.92
C LEU A 26 -7.88 31.58 -13.43
N GLU A 27 -7.86 32.88 -13.12
CA GLU A 27 -7.82 33.34 -11.73
C GLU A 27 -9.05 32.91 -10.92
N VAL A 28 -10.24 32.95 -11.52
CA VAL A 28 -11.49 32.56 -10.83
C VAL A 28 -11.53 31.05 -10.60
N ALA A 29 -11.05 30.25 -11.56
CA ALA A 29 -10.92 28.80 -11.41
C ALA A 29 -9.92 28.43 -10.30
N VAL A 30 -8.82 29.19 -10.15
CA VAL A 30 -7.83 28.96 -9.09
C VAL A 30 -8.36 29.33 -7.71
N GLU A 31 -9.12 30.42 -7.58
CA GLU A 31 -9.74 30.78 -6.30
C GLU A 31 -10.86 29.81 -5.89
N LEU A 32 -11.63 29.27 -6.85
CA LEU A 32 -12.57 28.17 -6.61
C LEU A 32 -11.87 26.88 -6.17
N ALA A 33 -10.75 26.52 -6.80
CA ALA A 33 -9.95 25.37 -6.39
C ALA A 33 -9.38 25.55 -4.98
N ARG A 34 -8.96 26.77 -4.60
CA ARG A 34 -8.56 27.09 -3.22
C ARG A 34 -9.71 26.99 -2.22
N GLY A 35 -10.94 27.33 -2.63
CA GLY A 35 -12.14 27.11 -1.83
C GLY A 35 -12.43 25.62 -1.60
N LEU A 36 -12.22 24.79 -2.63
CA LEU A 36 -12.39 23.33 -2.54
C LEU A 36 -11.32 22.65 -1.67
N GLU A 37 -10.07 23.12 -1.70
CA GLU A 37 -9.03 22.66 -0.76
C GLU A 37 -9.35 23.01 0.71
N SER A 38 -10.28 23.95 0.97
CA SER A 38 -10.77 24.24 2.32
C SER A 38 -11.97 23.38 2.75
N GLU A 39 -12.57 22.61 1.83
CA GLU A 39 -13.67 21.67 2.10
C GLU A 39 -13.21 20.20 2.23
N GLU A 40 -11.92 19.91 1.99
CA GLU A 40 -11.31 18.66 2.48
C GLU A 40 -11.12 18.80 3.99
N ASP A 41 -12.07 18.24 4.75
CA ASP A 41 -11.97 18.05 6.19
C ASP A 41 -10.92 16.96 6.48
N ILE A 42 -9.66 17.24 6.14
CA ILE A 42 -8.53 16.60 6.78
C ILE A 42 -8.65 17.10 8.21
N THR A 43 -9.23 16.28 9.09
CA THR A 43 -9.22 16.58 10.51
C THR A 43 -7.76 16.78 10.89
N GLY A 44 -7.31 18.03 11.00
CA GLY A 44 -5.97 18.38 11.47
C GLY A 44 -5.74 17.97 12.93
N GLU A 45 -6.72 17.28 13.53
CA GLU A 45 -6.60 16.63 14.81
C GLU A 45 -5.69 15.40 14.68
N PRO A 46 -4.61 15.33 15.48
CA PRO A 46 -3.73 14.16 15.47
C PRO A 46 -4.53 12.92 15.84
N PRO A 47 -4.20 11.74 15.27
CA PRO A 47 -4.90 10.50 15.59
C PRO A 47 -4.78 10.23 17.10
N THR A 48 -5.93 10.23 17.78
CA THR A 48 -6.05 9.94 19.21
C THR A 48 -6.40 8.45 19.36
N TYR A 49 -5.59 7.73 20.13
CA TYR A 49 -5.78 6.31 20.38
C TYR A 49 -6.24 6.10 21.82
N THR A 50 -7.13 5.13 22.07
CA THR A 50 -7.53 4.77 23.44
C THR A 50 -6.73 3.54 23.87
N ALA A 51 -5.81 3.69 24.82
CA ALA A 51 -5.09 2.58 25.42
C ALA A 51 -5.89 2.02 26.58
N ALA A 52 -6.34 0.78 26.45
CA ALA A 52 -6.98 0.04 27.54
C ALA A 52 -5.92 -0.76 28.31
N VAL A 53 -5.72 -0.42 29.58
CA VAL A 53 -4.87 -1.17 30.49
C VAL A 53 -5.76 -2.06 31.35
N GLU A 54 -5.67 -3.37 31.10
CA GLU A 54 -6.34 -4.40 31.89
C GLU A 54 -5.31 -5.09 32.79
N THR A 55 -5.55 -5.02 34.10
CA THR A 55 -4.84 -5.81 35.11
C THR A 55 -5.79 -6.86 35.66
N ASN A 56 -5.27 -7.83 36.44
CA ASN A 56 -6.11 -8.86 37.08
C ASN A 56 -7.21 -8.28 38.01
N GLU A 57 -7.10 -7.01 38.40
CA GLU A 57 -7.97 -6.37 39.39
C GLU A 57 -8.66 -5.09 38.88
N SER A 58 -8.24 -4.53 37.73
CA SER A 58 -8.78 -3.25 37.25
C SER A 58 -8.69 -3.12 35.73
N TYR A 59 -9.59 -2.29 35.20
CA TYR A 59 -9.62 -1.86 33.81
C TYR A 59 -9.62 -0.33 33.78
N THR A 60 -8.66 0.26 33.06
CA THR A 60 -8.58 1.72 32.88
C THR A 60 -8.33 2.04 31.42
N GLU A 61 -9.13 2.95 30.87
CA GLU A 61 -8.93 3.51 29.53
C GLU A 61 -8.22 4.86 29.66
N GLU A 62 -7.14 5.04 28.91
CA GLU A 62 -6.41 6.32 28.82
C GLU A 62 -6.34 6.76 27.36
N THR A 63 -6.64 8.03 27.11
CA THR A 63 -6.45 8.64 25.79
C THR A 63 -4.97 8.92 25.57
N VAL A 64 -4.40 8.36 24.51
CA VAL A 64 -3.00 8.45 24.14
C VAL A 64 -2.86 9.18 22.83
N GLU A 65 -2.03 10.24 22.85
CA GLU A 65 -1.61 10.98 21.66
C GLU A 65 -0.18 10.55 21.28
N PRO A 66 0.02 9.78 20.19
CA PRO A 66 1.33 9.30 19.80
C PRO A 66 2.31 10.43 19.50
N ALA A 67 1.83 11.53 18.91
CA ALA A 67 2.62 12.73 18.65
C ALA A 67 3.17 13.35 19.95
N ALA A 68 2.35 13.48 20.98
CA ALA A 68 2.77 13.99 22.29
C ALA A 68 3.77 13.05 22.99
N LEU A 69 3.62 11.73 22.83
CA LEU A 69 4.61 10.75 23.32
C LEU A 69 5.96 10.92 22.62
N ILE A 70 5.96 11.06 21.29
CA ILE A 70 7.17 11.26 20.49
C ILE A 70 7.84 12.58 20.87
N GLU A 71 7.09 13.67 20.98
CA GLU A 71 7.63 14.98 21.38
C GLU A 71 8.19 14.95 22.80
N GLY A 72 7.46 14.36 23.74
CA GLY A 72 7.89 14.20 25.13
C GLY A 72 9.15 13.35 25.27
N TRP A 73 9.28 12.28 24.47
CA TRP A 73 10.48 11.45 24.42
C TRP A 73 11.65 12.19 23.78
N THR A 74 11.41 12.92 22.70
CA THR A 74 12.39 13.76 22.01
C THR A 74 12.96 14.82 22.95
N CYS A 75 12.11 15.54 23.69
CA CYS A 75 12.54 16.52 24.69
C CYS A 75 13.41 15.90 25.80
N ARG A 76 13.08 14.69 26.27
CA ARG A 76 13.90 13.97 27.26
C ARG A 76 15.28 13.63 26.70
N LEU A 77 15.33 13.10 25.47
CA LEU A 77 16.59 12.74 24.81
C LEU A 77 17.46 13.98 24.55
N ALA A 78 16.88 15.07 24.05
CA ALA A 78 17.60 16.34 23.87
C ALA A 78 18.19 16.88 25.19
N THR A 79 17.50 16.66 26.31
CA THR A 79 17.99 17.02 27.65
C THR A 79 19.13 16.09 28.09
N ARG A 80 19.02 14.78 27.82
CA ARG A 80 20.07 13.79 28.13
C ARG A 80 21.36 14.08 27.37
N VAL A 81 21.27 14.36 26.06
CA VAL A 81 22.42 14.71 25.20
C VAL A 81 23.21 15.90 25.74
N LYS A 82 22.53 16.88 26.34
CA LYS A 82 23.17 18.08 26.92
C LYS A 82 23.64 17.88 28.36
N SER A 83 23.20 16.80 29.02
CA SER A 83 23.45 16.57 30.44
C SER A 83 24.79 15.88 30.68
N LYS A 84 25.58 16.41 31.61
CA LYS A 84 26.82 15.77 32.08
C LYS A 84 26.59 14.45 32.84
N HIS A 85 25.34 14.14 33.20
CA HIS A 85 24.99 12.93 33.95
C HIS A 85 24.83 11.69 33.06
N TYR A 86 24.75 11.87 31.74
CA TYR A 86 24.59 10.79 30.75
C TYR A 86 25.70 10.91 29.68
N PRO A 87 26.96 10.61 30.02
CA PRO A 87 28.10 10.81 29.10
C PRO A 87 28.09 9.90 27.86
N ASP A 88 27.30 8.85 27.92
CA ASP A 88 27.12 7.79 26.92
C ASP A 88 25.97 8.11 25.94
N THR A 89 25.15 9.13 26.21
CA THR A 89 24.08 9.59 25.31
C THR A 89 24.60 10.70 24.39
N ASP A 90 25.28 10.33 23.31
CA ASP A 90 25.61 11.27 22.23
C ASP A 90 24.39 11.51 21.30
N PRO A 91 24.40 12.57 20.47
CA PRO A 91 23.29 12.90 19.57
C PRO A 91 22.78 11.74 18.70
N ARG A 92 23.68 10.84 18.26
CA ARG A 92 23.31 9.69 17.41
C ARG A 92 22.73 8.54 18.22
N THR A 93 23.28 8.29 19.40
CA THR A 93 22.69 7.34 20.34
C THR A 93 21.26 7.78 20.71
N ALA A 94 21.04 9.08 20.92
CA ALA A 94 19.71 9.63 21.12
C ALA A 94 18.80 9.48 19.89
N ALA A 95 19.30 9.71 18.67
CA ALA A 95 18.51 9.49 17.44
C ALA A 95 18.11 8.03 17.27
N HIS A 96 19.01 7.09 17.59
CA HIS A 96 18.72 5.66 17.54
C HIS A 96 17.73 5.22 18.64
N GLU A 97 17.82 5.79 19.85
CA GLU A 97 16.82 5.60 20.90
C GLU A 97 15.44 6.13 20.49
N LEU A 98 15.38 7.28 19.80
CA LEU A 98 14.13 7.83 19.27
C LEU A 98 13.54 6.94 18.17
N TYR A 99 14.36 6.43 17.27
CA TYR A 99 13.93 5.46 16.25
C TYR A 99 13.37 4.19 16.89
N GLY A 100 14.07 3.62 17.88
CA GLY A 100 13.60 2.45 18.61
C GLY A 100 12.25 2.71 19.30
N PHE A 101 12.06 3.90 19.85
CA PHE A 101 10.79 4.30 20.45
C PHE A 101 9.66 4.42 19.41
N LYS A 102 9.90 5.09 18.28
CA LYS A 102 8.93 5.17 17.17
C LYS A 102 8.59 3.80 16.59
N MET A 103 9.57 2.91 16.46
CA MET A 103 9.36 1.55 15.98
C MET A 103 8.48 0.74 16.94
N ALA A 104 8.65 0.93 18.25
CA ALA A 104 7.76 0.32 19.24
C ALA A 104 6.31 0.83 19.10
N LEU A 105 6.12 2.13 18.87
CA LEU A 105 4.79 2.69 18.61
C LEU A 105 4.16 2.12 17.32
N HIS A 106 4.97 1.93 16.27
CA HIS A 106 4.51 1.28 15.05
C HIS A 106 4.08 -0.17 15.27
N GLN A 107 4.86 -0.96 16.01
CA GLN A 107 4.52 -2.35 16.34
C GLN A 107 3.21 -2.48 17.14
N ILE A 108 2.86 -1.47 17.94
CA ILE A 108 1.61 -1.41 18.71
C ILE A 108 0.45 -0.86 17.86
N GLY A 109 0.73 -0.35 16.65
CA GLY A 109 -0.27 0.19 15.72
C GLY A 109 -0.60 1.67 15.92
N PHE A 110 0.19 2.39 16.71
CA PHE A 110 0.00 3.82 17.00
C PHE A 110 0.71 4.75 16.01
N LEU A 111 1.53 4.20 15.10
CA LEU A 111 2.29 4.98 14.14
C LEU A 111 2.38 4.23 12.79
N PRO A 112 2.13 4.86 11.63
CA PRO A 112 2.34 4.24 10.33
C PRO A 112 3.84 4.07 10.02
N GLU A 113 4.19 3.11 9.15
CA GLU A 113 5.59 2.77 8.83
C GLU A 113 6.37 3.98 8.27
N SER A 114 5.70 4.86 7.53
CA SER A 114 6.27 6.10 6.97
C SER A 114 6.79 7.08 8.03
N GLU A 115 6.21 7.08 9.23
CA GLU A 115 6.57 8.04 10.29
C GLU A 115 7.63 7.51 11.26
N VAL A 116 8.03 6.23 11.11
CA VAL A 116 9.06 5.60 11.94
C VAL A 116 10.46 6.14 11.66
N ILE A 117 10.67 6.62 10.43
CA ILE A 117 11.94 7.19 9.99
C ILE A 117 12.33 8.34 10.93
N THR A 118 13.58 8.32 11.38
CA THR A 118 14.17 9.32 12.27
C THR A 118 15.45 9.82 11.62
N ASP A 119 15.57 11.12 11.42
CA ASP A 119 16.80 11.72 10.88
C ASP A 119 17.95 11.46 11.88
N PRO A 120 19.08 10.85 11.45
CA PRO A 120 20.24 10.62 12.31
C PRO A 120 20.79 11.88 13.00
N ASP A 121 20.56 13.07 12.42
CA ASP A 121 21.05 14.35 12.94
C ASP A 121 19.97 15.11 13.74
N THR A 122 18.84 14.47 14.09
CA THR A 122 17.73 15.07 14.87
C THR A 122 18.19 15.81 16.14
N PHE A 123 19.23 15.32 16.82
CA PHE A 123 19.78 15.90 18.05
C PHE A 123 21.11 16.65 17.84
N GLY A 124 21.50 16.87 16.59
CA GLY A 124 22.77 17.49 16.16
C GLY A 124 23.74 16.50 15.53
N ALA A 125 24.78 17.03 14.88
CA ALA A 125 25.88 16.23 14.35
C ALA A 125 26.51 15.41 15.48
N GLY A 126 26.66 14.10 15.26
CA GLY A 126 27.30 13.19 16.22
C GLY A 126 28.79 13.50 16.44
N ARG A 127 29.56 12.53 16.93
CA ARG A 127 31.03 12.66 17.10
C ARG A 127 31.85 12.89 15.80
N LEU A 128 31.19 12.96 14.64
CA LEU A 128 31.81 13.29 13.37
C LEU A 128 31.52 14.76 13.09
N ASP A 129 32.53 15.54 12.69
CA ASP A 129 32.39 16.97 12.41
C ASP A 129 31.53 17.19 11.14
N GLY A 130 30.20 17.19 11.30
CA GLY A 130 29.25 17.52 10.23
C GLY A 130 28.01 16.61 10.13
N PRO A 131 26.98 17.05 9.38
CA PRO A 131 25.79 16.24 9.09
C PRO A 131 26.17 14.97 8.31
N MET A 132 25.36 13.92 8.46
CA MET A 132 25.60 12.66 7.76
C MET A 132 25.42 12.83 6.24
N PRO A 133 26.35 12.31 5.41
CA PRO A 133 26.17 12.18 3.97
C PRO A 133 24.82 11.55 3.62
N ARG A 134 24.02 12.20 2.75
CA ARG A 134 22.66 11.75 2.43
C ARG A 134 22.60 10.91 1.17
N ASN A 135 23.58 11.06 0.28
CA ASN A 135 23.71 10.23 -0.90
C ASN A 135 24.91 9.26 -0.78
N PRO A 136 24.91 8.16 -1.53
CA PRO A 136 25.98 7.17 -1.50
C PRO A 136 27.35 7.74 -1.91
N GLU A 137 27.38 8.72 -2.82
CA GLU A 137 28.60 9.37 -3.31
C GLU A 137 29.29 10.22 -2.23
N GLU A 138 28.54 11.01 -1.48
CA GLU A 138 29.00 11.79 -0.33
C GLU A 138 29.49 10.86 0.78
N LEU A 139 28.85 9.68 0.94
CA LEU A 139 29.24 8.70 1.94
C LEU A 139 30.55 8.01 1.56
N LEU A 140 30.72 7.68 0.27
CA LEU A 140 31.98 7.19 -0.29
C LEU A 140 33.08 8.24 -0.14
N ALA A 141 32.80 9.50 -0.50
CA ALA A 141 33.72 10.62 -0.35
C ALA A 141 34.13 10.82 1.11
N PHE A 142 33.16 10.83 2.04
CA PHE A 142 33.41 10.93 3.47
C PHE A 142 34.26 9.79 4.00
N VAL A 143 34.01 8.54 3.58
CA VAL A 143 34.85 7.39 3.97
C VAL A 143 36.26 7.53 3.39
N CYS A 144 36.39 7.97 2.14
CA CYS A 144 37.68 8.22 1.51
C CYS A 144 38.48 9.31 2.23
N ASP A 145 37.83 10.38 2.69
CA ASP A 145 38.45 11.52 3.35
C ASP A 145 38.74 11.26 4.83
N GLU A 146 37.79 10.72 5.59
CA GLU A 146 37.91 10.56 7.04
C GLU A 146 38.55 9.25 7.49
N ARG A 147 38.29 8.16 6.77
CA ARG A 147 38.77 6.81 7.15
C ARG A 147 39.99 6.38 6.36
N CYS A 148 39.93 6.48 5.03
CA CYS A 148 41.00 6.00 4.18
C CYS A 148 42.12 7.03 4.00
N LYS A 149 41.83 8.33 4.05
CA LYS A 149 42.76 9.47 3.92
C LYS A 149 43.65 9.46 2.66
N ASN A 150 43.33 8.63 1.68
CA ASN A 150 44.14 8.47 0.46
C ASN A 150 44.10 9.72 -0.43
N ARG A 151 43.07 10.57 -0.32
CA ARG A 151 42.97 11.83 -1.09
C ARG A 151 44.02 12.88 -0.68
N ALA A 152 44.61 12.76 0.50
CA ALA A 152 45.65 13.67 0.96
C ALA A 152 47.05 13.17 0.54
N GLY A 153 47.71 13.92 -0.36
CA GLY A 153 49.13 13.71 -0.67
C GLY A 153 49.45 12.71 -1.77
N HIS A 154 48.43 12.16 -2.45
CA HIS A 154 48.60 11.31 -3.63
C HIS A 154 48.30 12.09 -4.92
N THR A 155 49.00 11.74 -5.99
CA THR A 155 48.69 12.23 -7.35
C THR A 155 47.43 11.55 -7.89
N GLN A 156 46.79 12.11 -8.92
CA GLN A 156 45.57 11.53 -9.52
C GLN A 156 45.81 10.10 -10.02
N GLU A 157 46.96 9.83 -10.67
CA GLU A 157 47.30 8.49 -11.18
C GLU A 157 47.48 7.46 -10.05
N GLU A 158 48.02 7.88 -8.91
CA GLU A 158 48.15 7.02 -7.73
C GLU A 158 46.80 6.76 -7.07
N LEU A 159 45.92 7.78 -7.03
CA LEU A 159 44.56 7.66 -6.53
C LEU A 159 43.73 6.69 -7.38
N ASP A 160 43.80 6.81 -8.70
CA ASP A 160 43.08 5.92 -9.62
C ASP A 160 43.54 4.46 -9.43
N ALA A 161 44.85 4.24 -9.23
CA ALA A 161 45.40 2.91 -8.94
C ALA A 161 44.97 2.34 -7.58
N ILE A 162 44.73 3.19 -6.59
CA ILE A 162 44.21 2.82 -5.26
C ILE A 162 42.71 2.52 -5.36
N CYS A 163 41.94 3.39 -6.03
CA CYS A 163 40.50 3.23 -6.23
C CYS A 163 40.18 1.94 -6.99
N ALA A 164 40.95 1.61 -8.04
CA ALA A 164 40.79 0.36 -8.80
C ALA A 164 40.93 -0.92 -7.94
N LYS A 165 41.61 -0.83 -6.79
CA LYS A 165 41.80 -1.93 -5.84
C LYS A 165 40.95 -1.79 -4.58
N CYS A 166 40.18 -0.72 -4.45
CA CYS A 166 39.39 -0.42 -3.26
C CYS A 166 38.13 -1.30 -3.23
N PRO A 167 37.95 -2.17 -2.22
CA PRO A 167 36.75 -3.01 -2.13
C PRO A 167 35.46 -2.18 -2.03
N LEU A 168 35.51 -1.02 -1.38
CA LEU A 168 34.37 -0.11 -1.26
C LEU A 168 34.03 0.57 -2.59
N GLY A 169 35.03 0.90 -3.40
CA GLY A 169 34.84 1.41 -4.76
C GLY A 169 34.25 0.34 -5.69
N GLN A 170 34.76 -0.90 -5.59
CA GLN A 170 34.21 -2.04 -6.35
C GLN A 170 32.74 -2.31 -5.99
N LEU A 171 32.38 -2.29 -4.69
CA LEU A 171 30.99 -2.46 -4.26
C LEU A 171 30.07 -1.34 -4.78
N TYR A 172 30.60 -0.11 -4.87
CA TYR A 172 29.87 1.02 -5.42
C TYR A 172 29.64 0.86 -6.93
N GLU A 173 30.69 0.55 -7.69
CA GLU A 173 30.59 0.24 -9.13
C GLU A 173 29.65 -0.94 -9.42
N ASP A 174 29.70 -1.99 -8.58
CA ASP A 174 28.82 -3.15 -8.68
C ASP A 174 27.35 -2.80 -8.41
N ALA A 175 27.10 -1.89 -7.45
CA ALA A 175 25.77 -1.38 -7.13
C ALA A 175 25.21 -0.51 -8.28
N GLU A 176 26.00 0.42 -8.83
CA GLU A 176 25.59 1.19 -10.00
C GLU A 176 25.31 0.29 -11.21
N ALA A 177 26.17 -0.71 -11.43
CA ALA A 177 25.96 -1.69 -12.49
C ALA A 177 24.71 -2.55 -12.23
N GLN A 178 24.36 -2.82 -10.97
CA GLN A 178 23.13 -3.52 -10.60
C GLN A 178 21.90 -2.66 -10.87
N ASP A 179 21.93 -1.38 -10.49
CA ASP A 179 20.83 -0.45 -10.72
C ASP A 179 20.59 -0.24 -12.22
N LEU A 180 21.67 -0.14 -13.01
CA LEU A 180 21.56 -0.11 -14.46
C LEU A 180 20.91 -1.39 -15.02
N ARG A 181 21.30 -2.57 -14.53
CA ARG A 181 20.68 -3.85 -14.93
C ARG A 181 19.19 -3.92 -14.56
N ILE A 182 18.82 -3.42 -13.37
CA ILE A 182 17.42 -3.36 -12.93
C ILE A 182 16.64 -2.44 -13.86
N ARG A 183 17.18 -1.24 -14.14
CA ARG A 183 16.58 -0.28 -15.05
C ARG A 183 16.38 -0.85 -16.45
N GLU A 184 17.42 -1.42 -17.07
CA GLU A 184 17.33 -2.04 -18.40
C GLU A 184 16.31 -3.18 -18.45
N ARG A 185 16.25 -4.01 -17.39
CA ARG A 185 15.27 -5.09 -17.30
C ARG A 185 13.85 -4.52 -17.20
N SER A 186 13.63 -3.55 -16.34
CA SER A 186 12.34 -2.92 -16.12
C SER A 186 11.84 -2.20 -17.36
N GLU A 187 12.72 -1.45 -18.04
CA GLU A 187 12.38 -0.76 -19.30
C GLU A 187 12.01 -1.75 -20.40
N ARG A 188 12.72 -2.88 -20.51
CA ARG A 188 12.37 -3.95 -21.44
C ARG A 188 10.99 -4.54 -21.16
N VAL A 189 10.67 -4.84 -19.90
CA VAL A 189 9.34 -5.36 -19.52
C VAL A 189 8.24 -4.35 -19.87
N LEU A 190 8.46 -3.06 -19.59
CA LEU A 190 7.52 -2.01 -19.97
C LEU A 190 7.30 -1.94 -21.48
N ARG A 191 8.38 -2.02 -22.28
CA ARG A 191 8.29 -2.08 -23.74
C ARG A 191 7.54 -3.32 -24.22
N GLU A 192 7.75 -4.48 -23.59
CA GLU A 192 7.02 -5.71 -23.90
C GLU A 192 5.51 -5.55 -23.64
N HIS A 193 5.10 -4.92 -22.53
CA HIS A 193 3.69 -4.60 -22.28
C HIS A 193 3.09 -3.70 -23.36
N ILE A 194 3.84 -2.68 -23.80
CA ILE A 194 3.41 -1.77 -24.88
C ILE A 194 3.30 -2.52 -26.21
N GLU A 195 4.28 -3.37 -26.50
CA GLU A 195 4.38 -4.09 -27.77
C GLU A 195 3.30 -5.18 -27.89
N VAL A 196 2.96 -5.87 -26.81
CA VAL A 196 1.85 -6.86 -26.80
C VAL A 196 0.53 -6.20 -27.21
N MET A 197 0.23 -4.99 -26.73
CA MET A 197 -0.99 -4.26 -27.14
C MET A 197 -1.04 -3.97 -28.64
N ARG A 198 0.10 -3.83 -29.31
CA ARG A 198 0.15 -3.61 -30.76
C ARG A 198 -0.33 -4.83 -31.55
N TYR A 199 -0.12 -6.05 -31.05
CA TYR A 199 -0.48 -7.27 -31.77
C TYR A 199 -1.83 -7.87 -31.38
N VAL A 200 -2.36 -7.57 -30.19
CA VAL A 200 -3.64 -8.15 -29.75
C VAL A 200 -4.84 -7.45 -30.38
N GLU A 201 -5.72 -8.23 -31.03
CA GLU A 201 -6.91 -7.72 -31.73
C GLU A 201 -8.13 -7.50 -30.80
N ASP A 202 -8.17 -8.18 -29.65
CA ASP A 202 -9.28 -8.11 -28.71
C ASP A 202 -9.25 -6.81 -27.88
N ALA A 203 -10.35 -6.06 -27.90
CA ALA A 203 -10.45 -4.76 -27.24
C ALA A 203 -10.36 -4.86 -25.70
N ALA A 204 -10.88 -5.93 -25.10
CA ALA A 204 -10.79 -6.13 -23.66
C ALA A 204 -9.34 -6.38 -23.21
N THR A 205 -8.60 -7.17 -23.98
CA THR A 205 -7.18 -7.45 -23.73
C THR A 205 -6.31 -6.22 -23.95
N VAL A 206 -6.61 -5.38 -24.94
CA VAL A 206 -5.95 -4.08 -25.14
C VAL A 206 -6.20 -3.13 -23.95
N LEU A 207 -7.42 -3.08 -23.41
CA LEU A 207 -7.75 -2.27 -22.23
C LEU A 207 -7.02 -2.76 -20.97
N LEU A 208 -6.99 -4.09 -20.76
CA LEU A 208 -6.27 -4.69 -19.63
C LEU A 208 -4.77 -4.39 -19.73
N GLY A 209 -4.15 -4.67 -20.88
CA GLY A 209 -2.73 -4.39 -21.12
C GLY A 209 -2.38 -2.92 -20.96
N ARG A 210 -3.28 -2.00 -21.34
CA ARG A 210 -3.10 -0.56 -21.12
C ARG A 210 -3.06 -0.22 -19.63
N ASN A 211 -3.96 -0.78 -18.84
CA ASN A 211 -4.00 -0.53 -17.40
C ASN A 211 -2.78 -1.14 -16.69
N GLU A 212 -2.38 -2.36 -17.06
CA GLU A 212 -1.17 -3.01 -16.56
C GLU A 212 0.08 -2.19 -16.88
N ALA A 213 0.24 -1.72 -18.12
CA ALA A 213 1.37 -0.88 -18.52
C ALA A 213 1.43 0.45 -17.74
N ARG A 214 0.27 1.07 -17.48
CA ARG A 214 0.20 2.31 -16.67
C ARG A 214 0.54 2.06 -15.21
N ALA A 215 0.04 0.97 -14.62
CA ALA A 215 0.36 0.60 -13.25
C ALA A 215 1.85 0.28 -13.09
N TYR A 216 2.43 -0.45 -14.05
CA TYR A 216 3.85 -0.75 -14.06
C TYR A 216 4.69 0.52 -14.22
N LEU A 217 4.29 1.44 -15.11
CA LEU A 217 4.95 2.73 -15.28
C LEU A 217 4.91 3.59 -14.00
N ALA A 218 3.79 3.60 -13.28
CA ALA A 218 3.68 4.28 -11.99
C ALA A 218 4.65 3.69 -10.95
N ALA A 219 4.76 2.36 -10.88
CA ALA A 219 5.72 1.70 -9.99
C ALA A 219 7.18 2.05 -10.35
N LEU A 220 7.52 2.19 -11.64
CA LEU A 220 8.87 2.61 -12.07
C LEU A 220 9.18 4.06 -11.73
N ARG A 221 8.17 4.94 -11.78
CA ARG A 221 8.28 6.34 -11.37
C ARG A 221 8.47 6.45 -9.86
N ASP A 222 7.63 5.78 -9.08
CA ASP A 222 7.65 5.86 -7.62
C ASP A 222 8.92 5.20 -7.05
N GLY A 223 9.42 4.16 -7.72
CA GLY A 223 10.73 3.55 -7.45
C GLY A 223 11.93 4.34 -7.97
N GLN A 224 11.73 5.53 -8.58
CA GLN A 224 12.76 6.39 -9.16
C GLN A 224 13.68 5.67 -10.18
N ILE A 225 13.18 4.62 -10.83
CA ILE A 225 13.93 3.83 -11.82
C ILE A 225 13.98 4.57 -13.16
N LEU A 226 12.89 5.26 -13.51
CA LEU A 226 12.78 6.11 -14.70
C LEU A 226 12.64 7.58 -14.29
N GLN A 227 13.20 8.47 -15.09
CA GLN A 227 13.07 9.92 -14.90
C GLN A 227 11.67 10.38 -15.33
N GLU A 228 11.23 11.53 -14.83
CA GLU A 228 9.88 12.05 -15.08
C GLU A 228 9.57 12.26 -16.57
N ASN A 229 10.54 12.80 -17.33
CA ASN A 229 10.44 12.97 -18.78
C ASN A 229 10.34 11.64 -19.55
N GLU A 230 10.99 10.59 -19.06
CA GLU A 230 10.92 9.24 -19.64
C GLU A 230 9.56 8.61 -19.34
N CYS A 231 9.05 8.82 -18.13
CA CYS A 231 7.72 8.40 -17.74
C CYS A 231 6.65 9.07 -18.61
N GLU A 232 6.76 10.37 -18.88
CA GLU A 232 5.86 11.08 -19.81
C GLU A 232 5.92 10.48 -21.21
N HIS A 233 7.13 10.20 -21.72
CA HIS A 233 7.32 9.60 -23.03
C HIS A 233 6.65 8.22 -23.15
N TYR A 234 6.82 7.36 -22.15
CA TYR A 234 6.18 6.04 -22.13
C TYR A 234 4.66 6.12 -21.90
N ALA A 235 4.19 7.07 -21.08
CA ALA A 235 2.76 7.31 -20.90
C ALA A 235 2.08 7.73 -22.20
N ALA A 236 2.73 8.60 -22.99
CA ALA A 236 2.26 8.99 -24.31
C ALA A 236 2.17 7.78 -25.27
N GLN A 237 3.22 6.94 -25.31
CA GLN A 237 3.20 5.71 -26.13
C GLN A 237 2.08 4.74 -25.74
N ILE A 238 1.85 4.54 -24.43
CA ILE A 238 0.75 3.69 -23.94
C ILE A 238 -0.61 4.28 -24.34
N ALA A 239 -0.76 5.60 -24.27
CA ALA A 239 -1.99 6.28 -24.66
C ALA A 239 -2.24 6.18 -26.16
N GLU A 240 -1.22 6.41 -26.99
CA GLU A 240 -1.28 6.32 -28.46
C GLU A 240 -1.62 4.90 -28.91
N VAL A 241 -0.84 3.90 -28.49
CA VAL A 241 -1.07 2.48 -28.85
C VAL A 241 -2.45 2.01 -28.39
N GLY A 242 -2.86 2.41 -27.18
CA GLY A 242 -4.19 2.14 -26.67
C GLY A 242 -5.27 2.78 -27.53
N ALA A 243 -5.17 4.07 -27.85
CA ALA A 243 -6.16 4.79 -28.64
C ALA A 243 -6.27 4.28 -30.08
N ASP A 244 -5.15 3.98 -30.74
CA ASP A 244 -5.12 3.45 -32.10
C ASP A 244 -5.81 2.09 -32.20
N ARG A 245 -5.62 1.22 -31.21
CA ARG A 245 -6.26 -0.10 -31.16
C ARG A 245 -7.72 -0.04 -30.70
N LEU A 246 -8.05 0.91 -29.83
CA LEU A 246 -9.41 1.17 -29.35
C LEU A 246 -10.22 2.08 -30.29
N ALA A 247 -9.69 2.43 -31.47
CA ALA A 247 -10.42 3.06 -32.56
C ALA A 247 -11.46 2.10 -33.20
N LEU A 248 -12.28 1.46 -32.37
CA LEU A 248 -13.60 1.01 -32.75
C LEU A 248 -14.41 2.26 -33.09
N LYS A 249 -14.67 2.49 -34.38
CA LYS A 249 -15.87 3.23 -34.76
C LYS A 249 -17.03 2.44 -34.19
N LEU A 250 -17.59 2.89 -33.07
CA LEU A 250 -18.91 2.49 -32.65
C LEU A 250 -19.81 2.67 -33.88
N PRO A 251 -20.49 1.62 -34.36
CA PRO A 251 -21.45 1.75 -35.45
C PRO A 251 -22.35 2.95 -35.16
N ALA A 252 -22.72 3.75 -36.15
CA ALA A 252 -23.55 4.95 -35.94
C ALA A 252 -24.92 4.63 -35.30
N ASP A 253 -25.25 3.34 -35.27
CA ASP A 253 -26.41 2.64 -34.74
C ASP A 253 -26.17 2.02 -33.34
N PHE A 254 -24.97 2.16 -32.75
CA PHE A 254 -24.67 1.72 -31.39
C PHE A 254 -25.31 2.68 -30.38
N LYS A 255 -26.50 2.32 -29.91
CA LYS A 255 -27.22 3.03 -28.85
C LYS A 255 -26.68 2.62 -27.49
N ILE A 256 -26.64 3.59 -26.57
CA ILE A 256 -26.16 3.48 -25.17
C ILE A 256 -26.91 2.39 -24.35
N GLU A 257 -28.02 1.85 -24.87
CA GLU A 257 -28.68 0.62 -24.37
C GLU A 257 -27.71 -0.58 -24.31
N SER A 258 -26.62 -0.57 -25.08
CA SER A 258 -25.58 -1.61 -25.03
C SER A 258 -24.76 -1.60 -23.74
N VAL A 259 -24.69 -0.47 -23.01
CA VAL A 259 -24.09 -0.43 -21.66
C VAL A 259 -25.00 -1.12 -20.66
N GLN A 260 -26.33 -1.11 -20.87
CA GLN A 260 -27.23 -1.98 -20.12
C GLN A 260 -26.95 -3.44 -20.45
N HIS A 261 -26.69 -3.78 -21.72
CA HIS A 261 -26.28 -5.14 -22.09
C HIS A 261 -24.92 -5.55 -21.50
N LEU A 262 -23.97 -4.61 -21.36
CA LEU A 262 -22.66 -4.84 -20.75
C LEU A 262 -22.75 -4.93 -19.22
N ARG A 263 -23.62 -4.12 -18.59
CA ARG A 263 -24.03 -4.31 -17.18
C ARG A 263 -24.74 -5.63 -16.99
N GLN A 264 -25.60 -6.03 -17.91
CA GLN A 264 -26.36 -7.27 -17.85
C GLN A 264 -25.45 -8.48 -18.07
N LEU A 265 -24.42 -8.38 -18.93
CA LEU A 265 -23.35 -9.38 -19.07
C LEU A 265 -22.44 -9.43 -17.84
N LEU A 266 -22.05 -8.29 -17.26
CA LEU A 266 -21.29 -8.25 -16.01
C LEU A 266 -22.11 -8.80 -14.83
N GLN A 267 -23.41 -8.53 -14.84
CA GLN A 267 -24.35 -9.01 -13.85
C GLN A 267 -24.70 -10.49 -14.08
N GLU A 268 -24.71 -10.97 -15.33
CA GLU A 268 -24.77 -12.39 -15.69
C GLU A 268 -23.46 -13.10 -15.34
N VAL A 269 -22.29 -12.46 -15.44
CA VAL A 269 -21.01 -13.02 -14.98
C VAL A 269 -20.94 -13.05 -13.45
N ASP A 270 -21.45 -12.02 -12.77
CA ASP A 270 -21.62 -12.00 -11.32
C ASP A 270 -22.67 -13.01 -10.85
N ASP A 271 -23.76 -13.16 -11.60
CA ASP A 271 -24.84 -14.08 -11.30
C ASP A 271 -24.46 -15.51 -11.69
N ASP A 272 -23.64 -15.74 -12.71
CA ASP A 272 -22.99 -17.02 -12.99
C ASP A 272 -21.88 -17.30 -11.99
N ALA A 273 -21.19 -16.30 -11.44
CA ALA A 273 -20.30 -16.51 -10.29
C ALA A 273 -21.08 -16.87 -9.01
N LYS A 274 -22.33 -16.39 -8.88
CA LYS A 274 -23.27 -16.79 -7.82
C LYS A 274 -24.01 -18.10 -8.11
N ASN A 275 -24.20 -18.47 -9.38
CA ASN A 275 -25.05 -19.57 -9.86
C ASN A 275 -24.25 -20.70 -10.55
N SER A 276 -22.93 -20.62 -10.64
CA SER A 276 -22.06 -21.74 -11.04
C SER A 276 -21.99 -22.76 -9.91
N GLY A 277 -23.13 -23.43 -9.72
CA GLY A 277 -23.28 -24.83 -9.35
C GLY A 277 -22.26 -25.40 -8.38
N GLU A 278 -22.34 -24.97 -7.12
CA GLU A 278 -22.59 -25.86 -5.99
C GLU A 278 -23.23 -25.00 -4.88
N PRO A 279 -24.21 -25.51 -4.12
CA PRO A 279 -24.65 -24.82 -2.91
C PRO A 279 -23.43 -24.50 -2.06
N PHE A 280 -23.39 -23.28 -1.53
CA PHE A 280 -22.29 -22.70 -0.77
C PHE A 280 -21.91 -23.59 0.43
N ASN A 281 -21.07 -24.60 0.20
CA ASN A 281 -20.77 -25.67 1.17
C ASN A 281 -19.46 -25.44 1.94
N GLY A 282 -19.00 -24.18 2.02
CA GLY A 282 -17.81 -23.76 2.75
C GLY A 282 -16.52 -24.45 2.31
N PHE A 283 -15.65 -24.76 3.27
CA PHE A 283 -14.32 -25.30 3.05
C PHE A 283 -14.34 -26.68 2.35
N ARG A 284 -13.69 -26.77 1.19
CA ARG A 284 -13.55 -27.94 0.32
C ARG A 284 -12.28 -28.74 0.60
N HIS A 285 -11.20 -28.08 1.05
CA HIS A 285 -9.95 -28.75 1.41
C HIS A 285 -9.80 -28.92 2.92
N GLU A 286 -9.55 -30.15 3.37
CA GLU A 286 -9.23 -30.47 4.76
C GLU A 286 -7.82 -29.96 5.12
N THR A 287 -7.63 -29.57 6.39
CA THR A 287 -6.31 -29.19 6.91
C THR A 287 -5.92 -30.06 8.08
N GLU A 288 -4.66 -30.47 8.15
CA GLU A 288 -4.15 -31.28 9.28
C GLU A 288 -4.08 -30.49 10.59
N ARG A 289 -4.11 -29.15 10.53
CA ARG A 289 -3.87 -28.26 11.67
C ARG A 289 -5.13 -27.91 12.46
N ILE A 290 -6.31 -27.99 11.87
CA ILE A 290 -7.59 -27.71 12.54
C ILE A 290 -8.44 -28.99 12.55
N PRO A 291 -8.89 -29.46 13.73
CA PRO A 291 -9.77 -30.62 13.81
C PRO A 291 -11.06 -30.42 13.00
N ALA A 292 -11.55 -31.48 12.35
CA ALA A 292 -12.74 -31.42 11.50
C ALA A 292 -13.97 -30.80 12.18
N HIS A 293 -14.19 -31.08 13.48
CA HIS A 293 -15.30 -30.49 14.26
C HIS A 293 -15.19 -28.95 14.38
N ARG A 294 -13.97 -28.43 14.47
CA ARG A 294 -13.72 -26.99 14.62
C ARG A 294 -13.85 -26.29 13.27
N LEU A 295 -13.41 -26.93 12.20
CA LEU A 295 -13.62 -26.44 10.84
C LEU A 295 -15.11 -26.33 10.49
N GLU A 296 -15.91 -27.30 10.96
CA GLU A 296 -17.37 -27.30 10.87
C GLU A 296 -17.99 -26.12 11.61
N GLU A 297 -17.59 -25.87 12.86
CA GLU A 297 -18.06 -24.72 13.66
C GLU A 297 -17.73 -23.38 12.98
N LEU A 298 -16.51 -23.24 12.45
CA LEU A 298 -16.09 -22.03 11.74
C LEU A 298 -16.95 -21.81 10.48
N ARG A 299 -17.28 -22.90 9.77
CA ARG A 299 -18.15 -22.88 8.60
C ARG A 299 -19.57 -22.46 8.95
N GLN A 300 -20.17 -23.06 9.99
CA GLN A 300 -21.54 -22.75 10.39
C GLN A 300 -21.70 -21.28 10.76
N LEU A 301 -20.76 -20.74 11.56
CA LEU A 301 -20.76 -19.34 11.93
C LEU A 301 -20.55 -18.43 10.71
N GLY A 302 -19.58 -18.76 9.85
CA GLY A 302 -19.26 -17.98 8.65
C GLY A 302 -20.45 -17.89 7.70
N THR A 303 -21.14 -19.00 7.46
CA THR A 303 -22.37 -19.04 6.65
C THR A 303 -23.50 -18.22 7.28
N ALA A 304 -23.67 -18.28 8.60
CA ALA A 304 -24.68 -17.47 9.29
C ALA A 304 -24.42 -15.96 9.12
N LEU A 305 -23.15 -15.53 9.24
CA LEU A 305 -22.75 -14.14 9.08
C LEU A 305 -22.74 -13.66 7.62
N LEU A 306 -22.70 -14.55 6.63
CA LEU A 306 -22.92 -14.17 5.23
C LEU A 306 -24.38 -13.81 4.94
N GLY A 307 -25.33 -14.37 5.70
CA GLY A 307 -26.75 -14.04 5.60
C GLY A 307 -27.08 -12.74 6.33
N GLU A 308 -27.00 -12.74 7.66
CA GLU A 308 -27.32 -11.60 8.50
C GLU A 308 -26.14 -11.25 9.40
N CYS A 309 -25.31 -10.30 8.95
CA CYS A 309 -24.18 -9.81 9.75
C CYS A 309 -24.60 -8.56 10.52
N PRO A 310 -24.46 -8.52 11.86
CA PRO A 310 -24.60 -7.27 12.59
C PRO A 310 -23.47 -6.29 12.23
N GLU A 311 -23.77 -4.99 12.30
CA GLU A 311 -22.80 -3.90 12.15
C GLU A 311 -21.90 -3.78 13.40
N ASN A 312 -21.08 -4.80 13.63
CA ASN A 312 -20.06 -4.85 14.67
C ASN A 312 -18.85 -5.66 14.19
N ASP A 313 -17.93 -5.98 15.09
CA ASP A 313 -16.69 -6.73 14.78
C ASP A 313 -16.92 -8.13 14.19
N CYS A 314 -18.16 -8.66 14.17
CA CYS A 314 -18.49 -9.85 13.38
C CYS A 314 -18.23 -9.67 11.88
N THR A 315 -18.21 -8.41 11.39
CA THR A 315 -17.85 -8.07 10.01
C THR A 315 -16.43 -8.52 9.68
N ILE A 316 -15.51 -8.43 10.64
CA ILE A 316 -14.12 -8.90 10.47
C ILE A 316 -14.11 -10.40 10.23
N TYR A 317 -14.81 -11.16 11.06
CA TYR A 317 -14.95 -12.62 10.90
C TYR A 317 -15.56 -12.97 9.53
N ARG A 318 -16.65 -12.29 9.13
CA ARG A 318 -17.30 -12.52 7.83
C ARG A 318 -16.35 -12.28 6.66
N ASN A 319 -15.57 -11.20 6.70
CA ASN A 319 -14.66 -10.84 5.62
C ASN A 319 -13.49 -11.86 5.51
N VAL A 320 -12.89 -12.24 6.64
CA VAL A 320 -11.85 -13.29 6.66
C VAL A 320 -12.42 -14.64 6.19
N PHE A 321 -13.67 -14.95 6.55
CA PHE A 321 -14.35 -16.17 6.10
C PHE A 321 -14.54 -16.19 4.58
N ARG A 322 -14.97 -15.07 4.00
CA ARG A 322 -15.12 -14.93 2.54
C ARG A 322 -13.79 -15.11 1.81
N MET A 323 -12.71 -14.51 2.32
CA MET A 323 -11.37 -14.70 1.73
C MET A 323 -10.92 -16.16 1.81
N ALA A 324 -11.14 -16.82 2.95
CA ALA A 324 -10.75 -18.22 3.13
C ALA A 324 -11.49 -19.17 2.17
N VAL A 325 -12.78 -18.92 1.92
CA VAL A 325 -13.59 -19.68 0.97
C VAL A 325 -13.16 -19.43 -0.49
N ASP A 326 -12.82 -18.19 -0.84
CA ASP A 326 -12.35 -17.86 -2.19
C ASP A 326 -11.00 -18.52 -2.50
N VAL A 327 -10.02 -18.41 -1.59
CA VAL A 327 -8.71 -19.06 -1.74
C VAL A 327 -8.87 -20.58 -1.86
N ASP A 328 -9.71 -21.19 -1.03
CA ASP A 328 -9.99 -22.63 -1.07
C ASP A 328 -10.64 -23.08 -2.38
N GLY A 329 -11.57 -22.29 -2.92
CA GLY A 329 -12.19 -22.52 -4.23
C GLY A 329 -11.20 -22.42 -5.39
N GLN A 330 -10.27 -21.46 -5.32
CA GLN A 330 -9.25 -21.25 -6.35
C GLN A 330 -8.14 -22.31 -6.30
N MET A 331 -7.78 -22.80 -5.11
CA MET A 331 -6.76 -23.83 -4.92
C MET A 331 -7.02 -25.08 -5.77
N GLY A 332 -8.29 -25.47 -5.93
CA GLY A 332 -8.70 -26.62 -6.74
C GLY A 332 -8.31 -26.51 -8.23
N LYS A 333 -8.14 -25.29 -8.75
CA LYS A 333 -7.82 -24.98 -10.15
C LYS A 333 -6.31 -24.86 -10.41
N LEU A 334 -5.49 -24.80 -9.35
CA LEU A 334 -4.05 -24.53 -9.43
C LEU A 334 -3.22 -25.80 -9.22
N THR A 335 -2.02 -25.84 -9.83
CA THR A 335 -1.05 -26.94 -9.69
C THR A 335 0.36 -26.41 -9.42
N GLY A 336 1.23 -27.25 -8.85
CA GLY A 336 2.62 -26.90 -8.57
C GLY A 336 2.78 -25.80 -7.51
N HIS A 337 3.78 -24.94 -7.68
CA HIS A 337 4.15 -23.93 -6.68
C HIS A 337 3.04 -22.89 -6.40
N ALA A 338 2.24 -22.53 -7.41
CA ALA A 338 1.11 -21.64 -7.22
C ALA A 338 0.07 -22.21 -6.24
N ARG A 339 -0.16 -23.53 -6.28
CA ARG A 339 -1.04 -24.23 -5.33
C ARG A 339 -0.45 -24.22 -3.92
N GLU A 340 0.86 -24.46 -3.77
CA GLU A 340 1.53 -24.45 -2.46
C GLU A 340 1.44 -23.08 -1.77
N THR A 341 1.61 -21.99 -2.54
CA THR A 341 1.49 -20.63 -2.02
C THR A 341 0.06 -20.34 -1.56
N MET A 342 -0.94 -20.71 -2.37
CA MET A 342 -2.35 -20.56 -1.98
C MET A 342 -2.72 -21.44 -0.78
N GLN A 343 -2.14 -22.63 -0.66
CA GLN A 343 -2.34 -23.50 0.52
C GLN A 343 -1.82 -22.86 1.81
N ARG A 344 -0.65 -22.20 1.78
CA ARG A 344 -0.12 -21.48 2.95
C ARG A 344 -1.01 -20.31 3.35
N GLU A 345 -1.55 -19.62 2.35
CA GLU A 345 -2.47 -18.50 2.57
C GLU A 345 -3.79 -18.98 3.17
N TYR A 346 -4.34 -20.08 2.65
CA TYR A 346 -5.52 -20.73 3.20
C TYR A 346 -5.31 -21.13 4.68
N GLU A 347 -4.17 -21.75 5.02
CA GLU A 347 -3.83 -22.09 6.40
C GLU A 347 -3.62 -20.86 7.30
N ARG A 348 -3.19 -19.72 6.74
CA ARG A 348 -3.09 -18.45 7.47
C ARG A 348 -4.48 -17.94 7.83
N LEU A 349 -5.37 -17.86 6.85
CA LEU A 349 -6.74 -17.38 7.01
C LEU A 349 -7.55 -18.25 7.97
N LEU A 350 -7.37 -19.58 7.93
CA LEU A 350 -8.01 -20.48 8.88
C LEU A 350 -7.54 -20.30 10.33
N ARG A 351 -6.25 -20.00 10.54
CA ARG A 351 -5.73 -19.69 11.88
C ARG A 351 -6.32 -18.39 12.41
N GLU A 352 -6.45 -17.39 11.56
CA GLU A 352 -7.06 -16.12 11.90
C GLU A 352 -8.55 -16.26 12.22
N LEU A 353 -9.30 -17.02 11.41
CA LEU A 353 -10.70 -17.36 11.69
C LEU A 353 -10.85 -18.06 13.03
N ASN A 354 -10.00 -19.05 13.31
CA ASN A 354 -10.03 -19.74 14.58
C ASN A 354 -9.72 -18.81 15.75
N HIS A 355 -8.77 -17.88 15.57
CA HIS A 355 -8.44 -16.88 16.57
C HIS A 355 -9.66 -15.98 16.85
N LEU A 356 -10.26 -15.40 15.81
CA LEU A 356 -11.47 -14.58 15.91
C LEU A 356 -12.63 -15.34 16.55
N TYR A 357 -12.82 -16.62 16.20
CA TYR A 357 -13.85 -17.48 16.79
C TYR A 357 -13.72 -17.64 18.31
N THR A 358 -12.48 -17.68 18.81
CA THR A 358 -12.18 -17.88 20.24
C THR A 358 -12.06 -16.59 21.04
N MET A 359 -11.48 -15.54 20.44
CA MET A 359 -11.04 -14.34 21.16
C MET A 359 -11.92 -13.13 20.91
N ASN A 360 -12.63 -13.06 19.79
CA ASN A 360 -13.45 -11.88 19.48
C ASN A 360 -14.76 -11.89 20.27
N HIS A 361 -15.00 -10.82 21.02
CA HIS A 361 -16.18 -10.68 21.90
C HIS A 361 -17.50 -10.57 21.13
N ALA A 362 -17.50 -9.86 19.99
CA ALA A 362 -18.70 -9.75 19.15
C ALA A 362 -19.09 -11.10 18.57
N VAL A 363 -18.11 -11.88 18.10
CA VAL A 363 -18.30 -13.25 17.61
C VAL A 363 -18.82 -14.15 18.72
N LYS A 364 -18.25 -14.06 19.93
CA LYS A 364 -18.71 -14.83 21.09
C LYS A 364 -20.17 -14.51 21.45
N LYS A 365 -20.52 -13.22 21.55
CA LYS A 365 -21.90 -12.77 21.80
C LYS A 365 -22.87 -13.22 20.71
N TYR A 366 -22.44 -13.16 19.44
CA TYR A 366 -23.26 -13.62 18.33
C TYR A 366 -23.53 -15.12 18.42
N ARG A 367 -22.52 -15.93 18.77
CA ARG A 367 -22.67 -17.36 18.99
C ARG A 367 -23.62 -17.69 20.14
N GLU A 368 -23.51 -16.98 21.26
CA GLU A 368 -24.43 -17.10 22.40
C GLU A 368 -25.87 -16.76 21.99
N ALA A 369 -26.06 -15.65 21.26
CA ALA A 369 -27.37 -15.24 20.77
C ALA A 369 -27.99 -16.19 19.72
N GLN A 370 -27.16 -16.90 18.94
CA GLN A 370 -27.61 -17.93 18.00
C GLN A 370 -28.01 -19.21 18.73
N HIS A 371 -27.27 -19.60 19.78
CA HIS A 371 -27.63 -20.74 20.63
C HIS A 371 -28.96 -20.54 21.36
N ASP A 372 -29.27 -19.31 21.78
CA ASP A 372 -30.56 -18.98 22.43
C ASP A 372 -31.77 -18.95 21.47
N ARG A 373 -31.54 -18.96 20.14
CA ARG A 373 -32.60 -18.97 19.10
C ARG A 373 -32.97 -20.38 18.61
N THR A 374 -32.16 -21.38 18.92
CA THR A 374 -32.40 -22.82 18.69
C THR A 374 -32.93 -23.49 19.93
#